data_AF-T0LWE6-F1
#
_entry.id   AF-T0LWE6-F1
#
_cell.length_a   1.000
_cell.length_b   1.000
_cell.length_c   1.000
_cell.angle_alpha   90.00
_cell.angle_beta   90.00
_cell.angle_gamma   90.00
#
_symmetry.space_group_name_H-M   'P 1'
#
loop_
_entity.id
_entity.type
_entity.pdbx_description
1 polymer ?
#
loop_
_entity_poly.entity_id
_entity_poly.type
_entity_poly.pdbx_seq_one_letter_code
_entity_poly.pdbx_strand_id
1 'polypeptide(L)'
;MQASEKSDQEKQLSPVRTAESVRQGQITSNEQEQGDLHRDFSPRHIHIISLGSSVGSGLFIATGKALATGGPGTMFLAYLIVCTGVWSNLQSLGEMTIAFPVSGSFVNYAGRWVDPALAFGAGFAEWLGGNRLDRSIRS
;
A
#
# COMPACT_ATOMS: atom_id res chain seq x y z
N MET A 1 24.21 -6.95 56.66
CA MET A 1 23.45 -7.83 55.75
C MET A 1 22.18 -7.08 55.38
N GLN A 2 21.91 -6.64 54.16
CA GLN A 2 22.52 -6.86 52.85
C GLN A 2 22.21 -5.62 51.99
N ALA A 3 23.13 -5.36 51.06
CA ALA A 3 22.96 -4.72 49.76
C ALA A 3 22.17 -3.40 49.70
N SER A 4 22.83 -2.28 49.44
CA SER A 4 23.34 -1.91 48.10
C SER A 4 22.22 -1.82 47.07
N GLU A 5 22.35 -0.80 46.22
CA GLU A 5 21.65 -0.69 44.94
C GLU A 5 20.35 0.12 44.96
N LYS A 6 20.51 1.44 44.99
CA LYS A 6 19.71 2.34 44.14
C LYS A 6 20.43 3.68 43.95
N SER A 7 21.68 3.60 43.54
CA SER A 7 22.44 4.74 42.99
C SER A 7 22.94 4.34 41.61
N ASP A 8 22.00 4.07 40.70
CA ASP A 8 22.22 3.96 39.25
C ASP A 8 20.84 4.08 38.57
N GLN A 9 20.20 5.22 38.78
CA GLN A 9 19.14 5.67 37.88
C GLN A 9 19.54 6.97 37.19
N GLU A 10 20.82 7.04 36.80
CA GLU A 10 21.21 7.76 35.60
C GLU A 10 21.05 6.82 34.40
N LYS A 11 19.82 6.73 33.91
CA LYS A 11 19.61 6.66 32.46
C LYS A 11 18.25 7.26 32.17
N GLN A 12 18.27 8.58 32.06
CA GLN A 12 17.38 9.35 31.22
C GLN A 12 17.44 8.75 29.80
N LEU A 13 16.72 7.65 29.57
CA LEU A 13 16.42 7.18 28.23
C LEU A 13 15.24 8.03 27.78
N SER A 14 15.54 9.08 27.02
CA SER A 14 14.54 9.93 26.39
C SER A 14 13.48 9.04 25.74
N PRO A 15 12.18 9.15 26.08
CA PRO A 15 11.17 8.60 25.21
C PRO A 15 11.31 9.36 23.90
N VAL A 16 11.70 8.64 22.85
CA VAL A 16 11.83 9.13 21.48
C VAL A 16 10.52 9.84 21.12
N ARG A 17 10.54 11.18 21.14
CA ARG A 17 9.49 12.07 20.67
C ARG A 17 9.41 12.07 19.13
N THR A 18 9.16 10.90 18.53
CA THR A 18 8.97 10.80 17.07
C THR A 18 7.83 9.84 16.72
N ALA A 19 6.78 9.84 17.55
CA ALA A 19 5.50 9.21 17.24
C ALA A 19 4.30 10.17 17.45
N GLU A 20 4.55 11.47 17.64
CA GLU A 20 3.50 12.50 17.81
C GLU A 20 2.98 13.11 16.49
N SER A 21 3.17 12.46 15.35
CA SER A 21 2.57 12.93 14.09
C SER A 21 1.90 11.86 13.24
N VAL A 22 1.64 10.67 13.79
CA VAL A 22 0.53 9.87 13.27
C VAL A 22 -0.74 10.63 13.66
N ARG A 23 -1.14 11.58 12.81
CA ARG A 23 -2.44 12.23 12.88
C ARG A 23 -3.46 11.11 13.01
N GLN A 24 -4.02 11.00 14.21
CA GLN A 24 -5.26 10.32 14.51
C GLN A 24 -6.32 10.94 13.59
N GLY A 25 -6.44 10.43 12.37
CA GLY A 25 -7.61 10.69 11.54
C GLY A 25 -8.78 10.07 12.27
N GLN A 26 -9.50 10.87 13.04
CA GLN A 26 -10.83 10.50 13.51
C GLN A 26 -11.66 10.23 12.26
N ILE A 27 -11.82 8.95 11.93
CA ILE A 27 -12.90 8.50 11.07
C ILE A 27 -14.14 8.61 11.96
N THR A 28 -14.81 9.75 11.95
CA THR A 28 -16.19 9.87 12.43
C THR A 28 -17.07 9.10 11.45
N SER A 29 -17.05 7.77 11.57
CA SER A 29 -18.01 6.90 10.92
C SER A 29 -19.36 7.18 11.56
N ASN A 30 -20.22 7.90 10.83
CA ASN A 30 -21.65 7.86 11.10
C ASN A 30 -22.08 6.40 10.99
N GLU A 31 -22.70 5.95 12.07
CA GLU A 31 -23.19 4.61 12.32
C GLU A 31 -24.22 4.21 11.27
N GLN A 32 -23.87 3.24 10.42
CA GLN A 32 -24.85 2.33 9.83
C GLN A 32 -24.30 0.91 10.00
N GLU A 33 -24.82 0.27 11.05
CA GLU A 33 -24.80 -1.16 11.38
C GLU A 33 -24.21 -2.11 10.31
N GLN A 34 -22.89 -2.28 10.34
CA GLN A 34 -22.26 -3.46 9.75
C GLN A 34 -21.18 -3.96 10.71
N GLY A 35 -21.57 -4.92 11.55
CA GLY A 35 -20.71 -5.85 12.26
C GLY A 35 -19.57 -5.22 13.05
N ASP A 36 -19.69 -5.23 14.36
CA ASP A 36 -18.64 -4.87 15.31
C ASP A 36 -17.39 -5.77 15.12
N LEU A 37 -16.59 -5.44 14.11
CA LEU A 37 -15.24 -5.96 13.94
C LEU A 37 -14.37 -5.14 14.88
N HIS A 38 -13.94 -5.77 15.98
CA HIS A 38 -12.91 -5.23 16.86
C HIS A 38 -11.71 -4.76 16.00
N ARG A 39 -11.57 -3.43 15.90
CA ARG A 39 -10.49 -2.77 15.14
C ARG A 39 -9.17 -2.77 15.93
N ASP A 40 -8.76 -3.92 16.45
CA ASP A 40 -7.53 -4.09 17.23
C ASP A 40 -6.32 -4.53 16.36
N PHE A 41 -6.18 -3.95 15.17
CA PHE A 41 -4.99 -4.16 14.35
C PHE A 41 -3.96 -3.04 14.59
N SER A 42 -2.86 -3.42 15.25
CA SER A 42 -1.74 -2.53 15.49
C SER A 42 -1.20 -1.94 14.16
N PRO A 43 -0.84 -0.65 14.12
CA PRO A 43 -0.26 0.00 12.92
C PRO A 43 0.94 -0.75 12.31
N ARG A 44 1.68 -1.51 13.13
CA ARG A 44 2.79 -2.35 12.67
C ARG A 44 2.32 -3.46 11.73
N HIS A 45 1.18 -4.09 12.00
CA HIS A 45 0.68 -5.21 11.19
C HIS A 45 0.24 -4.73 9.80
N ILE A 46 -0.39 -3.56 9.74
CA ILE A 46 -0.81 -2.92 8.49
C ILE A 46 0.41 -2.60 7.60
N HIS A 47 1.50 -2.12 8.20
CA HIS A 47 2.73 -1.84 7.47
C HIS A 47 3.35 -3.13 6.90
N ILE A 48 3.36 -4.23 7.68
CA ILE A 48 3.88 -5.52 7.23
C ILE A 48 3.07 -6.07 6.04
N ILE A 49 1.74 -5.94 6.06
CA ILE A 49 0.87 -6.37 4.94
C ILE A 49 1.21 -5.57 3.67
N SER A 50 1.35 -4.24 3.80
CA SER A 50 1.69 -3.37 2.68
C SER A 50 3.05 -3.73 2.05
N LEU A 51 4.08 -3.91 2.88
CA LEU A 51 5.40 -4.33 2.42
C LEU A 51 5.37 -5.71 1.78
N GLY A 52 4.65 -6.66 2.39
CA GLY A 52 4.51 -8.02 1.88
C GLY A 52 3.84 -8.10 0.51
N SER A 53 2.88 -7.22 0.21
CA SER A 53 2.23 -7.18 -1.11
C SER A 53 3.15 -6.64 -2.20
N SER A 54 4.01 -5.68 -1.87
CA SER A 54 4.90 -5.04 -2.86
C SER A 54 6.18 -5.84 -3.15
N VAL A 55 6.66 -6.61 -2.16
CA VAL A 55 7.92 -7.38 -2.25
C VAL A 55 7.61 -8.85 -2.54
N GLY A 56 7.13 -9.14 -3.76
CA GLY A 56 6.90 -10.50 -4.24
C GLY A 56 8.14 -11.12 -4.94
N SER A 57 8.12 -12.44 -5.18
CA SER A 57 9.15 -13.14 -5.96
C SER A 57 9.27 -12.65 -7.42
N GLY A 58 8.18 -12.11 -7.97
CA GLY A 58 8.15 -11.54 -9.31
C GLY A 58 9.16 -10.41 -9.53
N LEU A 59 9.45 -9.62 -8.49
CA LEU A 59 10.46 -8.56 -8.55
C LEU A 59 11.86 -9.14 -8.78
N PHE A 60 12.21 -10.23 -8.08
CA PHE A 60 13.51 -10.90 -8.24
C PHE A 60 13.65 -11.56 -9.61
N ILE A 61 12.58 -12.19 -10.11
CA ILE A 61 12.58 -12.85 -11.43
C ILE A 61 12.70 -11.81 -12.55
N ALA A 62 11.95 -10.71 -12.47
CA ALA A 62 12.03 -9.62 -13.43
C ALA A 62 13.40 -8.94 -13.40
N THR A 63 13.93 -8.67 -12.21
CA THR A 63 15.22 -8.00 -12.02
C THR A 63 16.37 -8.89 -12.50
N GLY A 64 16.35 -10.20 -12.24
CA GLY A 64 17.37 -11.13 -12.72
C GLY A 64 17.46 -11.17 -14.25
N LYS A 65 16.30 -11.18 -14.94
CA LYS A 65 16.25 -11.12 -16.41
C LYS A 65 16.67 -9.76 -16.97
N ALA A 66 16.23 -8.67 -16.34
CA ALA A 66 16.56 -7.31 -16.75
C ALA A 66 18.05 -7.01 -16.56
N LEU A 67 18.64 -7.46 -15.45
CA LEU A 67 20.07 -7.27 -15.14
C LEU A 67 20.96 -8.05 -16.12
N ALA A 68 20.59 -9.30 -16.45
CA ALA A 68 21.33 -10.12 -17.41
C ALA A 68 21.34 -9.53 -18.83
N THR A 69 20.30 -8.77 -19.20
CA THR A 69 20.13 -8.26 -20.58
C THR A 69 20.58 -6.82 -20.75
N GLY A 70 20.33 -5.94 -19.77
CA GLY A 70 20.53 -4.48 -19.88
C GLY A 70 21.74 -3.91 -19.13
N GLY A 71 22.38 -4.70 -18.26
CA GLY A 71 23.41 -4.20 -17.35
C GLY A 71 22.86 -3.29 -16.23
N PRO A 72 23.63 -3.05 -15.16
CA PRO A 72 23.13 -2.39 -13.94
C PRO A 72 22.75 -0.92 -14.12
N GLY A 73 23.43 -0.19 -15.01
CA GLY A 73 23.19 1.25 -15.21
C GLY A 73 21.84 1.57 -15.85
N THR A 74 21.45 0.80 -16.87
CA THR A 74 20.16 1.00 -17.54
C THR A 74 19.00 0.53 -16.67
N MET A 75 19.21 -0.52 -15.87
CA MET A 75 18.20 -1.06 -14.96
C MET A 75 17.82 -0.04 -13.87
N PHE A 76 18.80 0.66 -13.31
CA PHE A 76 18.55 1.75 -12.35
C PHE A 76 17.77 2.92 -12.96
N LEU A 77 18.19 3.37 -14.15
CA LEU A 77 17.52 4.48 -14.84
C LEU A 77 16.08 4.13 -15.24
N ALA A 78 15.86 2.92 -15.77
CA ALA A 78 14.54 2.42 -16.11
C ALA A 78 13.65 2.31 -14.88
N TYR A 79 14.17 1.82 -13.75
CA TYR A 79 13.44 1.72 -12.49
C TYR A 79 13.03 3.12 -11.98
N LEU A 80 13.93 4.11 -12.03
CA LEU A 80 13.60 5.48 -11.64
C LEU A 80 12.47 6.08 -12.47
N ILE A 81 12.52 5.95 -13.80
CA ILE A 81 11.49 6.51 -14.69
C ILE A 81 10.11 5.91 -14.36
N VAL A 82 10.04 4.60 -14.19
CA VAL A 82 8.79 3.90 -13.85
C VAL A 82 8.31 4.31 -12.46
N CYS A 83 9.21 4.35 -11.46
CA CYS A 83 8.87 4.76 -10.10
C CYS A 83 8.33 6.20 -10.05
N THR A 84 8.91 7.14 -10.79
CA THR A 84 8.39 8.52 -10.85
C THR A 84 6.98 8.57 -11.46
N GLY A 85 6.72 7.80 -12.51
CA GLY A 85 5.37 7.71 -13.09
C GLY A 85 4.35 7.15 -12.10
N VAL A 86 4.67 6.02 -11.45
CA VAL A 86 3.79 5.41 -10.44
C VAL A 86 3.62 6.31 -9.22
N TRP A 87 4.67 7.02 -8.78
CA TRP A 87 4.62 7.98 -7.69
C TRP A 87 3.65 9.13 -7.99
N SER A 88 3.71 9.68 -9.21
CA SER A 88 2.78 10.72 -9.64
C SER A 88 1.33 10.24 -9.62
N ASN A 89 1.08 9.00 -10.05
CA ASN A 89 -0.25 8.39 -9.97
C ASN A 89 -0.69 8.22 -8.51
N LEU A 90 0.19 7.71 -7.64
CA LEU A 90 -0.12 7.50 -6.23
C LEU A 90 -0.42 8.81 -5.50
N GLN A 91 0.28 9.90 -5.84
CA GLN A 91 0.01 11.22 -5.30
C GLN A 91 -1.38 11.73 -5.71
N SER A 92 -1.73 11.60 -7.00
CA SER A 92 -3.06 12.00 -7.49
C SER A 92 -4.17 11.19 -6.84
N LEU A 93 -3.98 9.88 -6.69
CA LEU A 93 -4.94 9.00 -6.02
C LEU A 93 -4.99 9.25 -4.52
N GLY A 94 -3.88 9.61 -3.90
CA GLY A 94 -3.81 9.97 -2.49
C GLY A 94 -4.70 11.16 -2.17
N GLU A 95 -4.57 12.25 -2.93
CA GLU A 95 -5.42 13.45 -2.78
C GLU A 95 -6.90 13.14 -3.02
N MET A 96 -7.20 12.24 -3.95
CA MET A 96 -8.57 11.81 -4.23
C MET A 96 -9.16 10.92 -3.13
N THR A 97 -8.34 10.05 -2.53
CA THR A 97 -8.74 9.13 -1.46
C THR A 97 -9.01 9.85 -0.15
N ILE A 98 -8.22 10.89 0.18
CA ILE A 98 -8.45 11.72 1.38
C ILE A 98 -9.69 12.62 1.22
N ALA A 99 -10.00 13.07 0.01
CA ALA A 99 -11.16 13.92 -0.26
C ALA A 99 -12.48 13.14 -0.17
N PHE A 100 -12.47 11.86 -0.61
CA PHE A 100 -13.65 10.98 -0.54
C PHE A 100 -13.25 9.57 -0.08
N PRO A 101 -13.37 9.28 1.23
CA PRO A 101 -13.16 7.93 1.75
C PRO A 101 -14.40 7.07 1.44
N VAL A 102 -14.52 6.60 0.21
CA VAL A 102 -15.56 5.65 -0.21
C VAL A 102 -15.01 4.23 -0.19
N SER A 103 -15.77 3.29 0.36
CA SER A 103 -15.43 1.86 0.28
C SER A 103 -15.77 1.34 -1.13
N GLY A 104 -14.91 1.62 -2.10
CA GLY A 104 -15.11 1.27 -3.51
C GLY A 104 -13.80 0.96 -4.26
N SER A 105 -13.89 0.13 -5.31
CA SER A 105 -12.76 -0.18 -6.19
C SER A 105 -12.20 1.07 -6.87
N PHE A 106 -10.92 1.03 -7.29
CA PHE A 106 -10.29 2.08 -8.12
C PHE A 106 -11.14 2.50 -9.33
N VAL A 107 -11.95 1.59 -9.85
CA VAL A 107 -12.91 1.86 -10.94
C VAL A 107 -14.01 2.87 -10.54
N ASN A 108 -14.46 2.86 -9.28
CA ASN A 108 -15.43 3.83 -8.75
C ASN A 108 -14.83 5.24 -8.67
N TYR A 109 -13.57 5.29 -8.29
CA TYR A 109 -12.75 6.49 -8.30
C TYR A 109 -12.59 7.04 -9.73
N ALA A 110 -12.26 6.20 -10.72
CA ALA A 110 -12.15 6.61 -12.13
C ALA A 110 -13.49 7.11 -12.74
N GLY A 111 -14.61 6.46 -12.40
CA GLY A 111 -15.94 6.83 -12.93
C GLY A 111 -16.45 8.18 -12.42
N ARG A 112 -15.93 8.65 -11.28
CA ARG A 112 -16.32 9.93 -10.66
C ARG A 112 -15.48 11.11 -11.14
N TRP A 113 -14.21 10.89 -11.49
CA TRP A 113 -13.24 11.96 -11.78
C TRP A 113 -12.76 12.02 -13.23
N VAL A 114 -12.82 10.91 -13.98
CA VAL A 114 -12.34 10.85 -15.37
C VAL A 114 -13.52 10.71 -16.32
N ASP A 115 -14.16 9.54 -16.33
CA ASP A 115 -15.38 9.29 -17.12
C ASP A 115 -16.00 7.92 -16.77
N PRO A 116 -17.35 7.79 -16.69
CA PRO A 116 -18.03 6.51 -16.47
C PRO A 116 -17.72 5.42 -17.51
N ALA A 117 -17.46 5.78 -18.79
CA ALA A 117 -17.14 4.81 -19.84
C ALA A 117 -15.74 4.21 -19.69
N LEU A 118 -14.78 5.00 -19.19
CA LEU A 118 -13.44 4.50 -18.84
C LEU A 118 -13.49 3.52 -17.67
N ALA A 119 -14.33 3.82 -16.67
CA ALA A 119 -14.56 2.91 -15.55
C ALA A 119 -15.17 1.57 -16.02
N PHE A 120 -16.17 1.61 -16.90
CA PHE A 120 -16.73 0.40 -17.51
C PHE A 120 -15.69 -0.37 -18.35
N GLY A 121 -14.89 0.34 -19.15
CA GLY A 121 -13.83 -0.26 -19.95
C GLY A 121 -12.76 -0.96 -19.11
N ALA A 122 -12.32 -0.33 -18.02
CA ALA A 122 -11.35 -0.92 -17.09
C ALA A 122 -11.91 -2.18 -16.40
N GLY A 123 -13.16 -2.13 -15.93
CA GLY A 123 -13.81 -3.31 -15.34
C GLY A 123 -14.01 -4.45 -16.35
N PHE A 124 -14.33 -4.11 -17.60
CA PHE A 124 -14.47 -5.09 -18.68
C PHE A 124 -13.13 -5.72 -19.08
N ALA A 125 -12.04 -4.93 -19.09
CA ALA A 125 -10.69 -5.41 -19.37
C ALA A 125 -10.19 -6.40 -18.32
N GLU A 126 -10.41 -6.12 -17.03
CA GLU A 126 -10.09 -7.06 -15.95
C GLU A 126 -10.89 -8.37 -16.07
N TRP A 127 -12.19 -8.28 -16.37
CA TRP A 127 -13.03 -9.45 -16.57
C TRP A 127 -12.56 -10.33 -17.74
N LEU A 128 -12.24 -9.72 -18.89
CA LEU A 128 -11.77 -10.45 -20.07
C LEU A 128 -10.42 -11.15 -19.84
N GLY A 129 -9.51 -10.53 -19.09
CA GLY A 129 -8.24 -11.15 -18.72
C GLY A 129 -8.43 -12.43 -17.91
N GLY A 130 -9.28 -12.39 -16.88
CA GLY A 130 -9.60 -13.56 -16.05
C GLY A 130 -10.36 -14.65 -16.80
N ASN A 131 -11.36 -14.27 -17.63
CA ASN A 131 -12.20 -15.22 -18.35
C ASN A 131 -11.50 -15.89 -19.56
N ARG A 132 -10.39 -15.33 -20.03
CA ARG A 132 -9.59 -15.90 -21.14
C ARG A 132 -8.60 -16.97 -20.68
N LEU A 133 -8.15 -16.92 -19.43
CA LEU A 133 -7.18 -17.87 -18.88
C LEU A 133 -7.84 -19.20 -18.46
N ASP A 134 -9.08 -19.18 -17.97
CA ASP A 134 -9.82 -20.39 -17.57
C ASP A 134 -10.11 -21.35 -18.75
N ARG A 135 -10.29 -20.80 -19.97
CA ARG A 135 -10.52 -21.62 -21.17
C ARG A 135 -9.28 -22.35 -21.70
N SER A 136 -8.07 -21.97 -21.29
CA SER A 136 -6.82 -22.60 -21.76
C SER A 136 -6.32 -23.75 -20.87
N ILE A 137 -6.83 -23.89 -19.64
CA ILE A 137 -6.43 -24.95 -18.69
C ILE A 137 -7.46 -26.10 -18.66
N ARG A 138 -8.65 -25.90 -19.25
CA ARG A 138 -9.73 -26.89 -19.32
C ARG A 138 -9.74 -27.72 -20.63
N SER A 139 -8.75 -27.54 -21.53
CA SER A 139 -8.54 -28.35 -22.75
C SER A 139 -7.20 -29.05 -22.70
#